data_AF-A0A3S5JTW8-F1
#
_entry.id   AF-A0A3S5JTW8-F1
#
_cell.length_a   1.000
_cell.length_b   1.000
_cell.length_c   1.000
_cell.angle_alpha   90.00
_cell.angle_beta   90.00
_cell.angle_gamma   90.00
#
_symmetry.space_group_name_H-M   'P 1'
#
loop_
_entity.id
_entity.type
_entity.pdbx_description
1 polymer ?
#
loop_
_entity_poly.entity_id
_entity_poly.type
_entity_poly.pdbx_seq_one_letter_code
_entity_poly.pdbx_strand_id
1 'polypeptide(L)'
;MMTPIALPQPIASLQSARLHVASFPCPEGFSSFAWKQLQHTALAVWHAHLSGSTFRGSLNFCRPEFYDMLCQPDGTSIVSPGRIRRYKAA
;
A
#
# COMPACT_ATOMS: atom_id res chain seq x y z
N MET A 1 0.41 19.59 28.94
CA MET A 1 0.12 20.02 27.56
C MET A 1 -0.25 18.78 26.77
N MET A 2 -1.52 18.60 26.41
CA MET A 2 -1.98 17.47 25.61
C MET A 2 -1.60 17.75 24.15
N THR A 3 -0.72 16.94 23.58
CA THR A 3 -0.44 16.93 22.14
C THR A 3 -1.73 16.53 21.41
N PRO A 4 -2.19 17.30 20.40
CA PRO A 4 -3.30 16.84 19.58
C PRO A 4 -2.82 15.58 18.86
N ILE A 5 -3.54 14.47 19.09
CA ILE A 5 -3.39 13.25 18.31
C ILE A 5 -3.74 13.63 16.89
N ALA A 6 -2.72 13.87 16.05
CA ALA A 6 -2.91 14.09 14.63
C ALA A 6 -3.53 12.80 14.09
N LEU A 7 -4.84 12.83 13.84
CA LEU A 7 -5.52 11.73 13.16
C LEU A 7 -4.74 11.46 11.86
N PRO A 8 -4.37 10.21 11.56
CA PRO A 8 -3.69 9.88 10.32
C PRO A 8 -4.54 10.39 9.15
N GLN A 9 -4.06 11.43 8.48
CA GLN A 9 -4.83 12.06 7.41
C GLN A 9 -4.92 11.09 6.23
N PRO A 10 -6.10 10.94 5.61
CA PRO A 10 -6.26 10.06 4.46
C PRO A 10 -5.36 10.53 3.33
N ILE A 11 -4.71 9.59 2.65
CA ILE A 11 -3.85 9.87 1.52
C ILE A 11 -4.75 10.28 0.34
N ALA A 12 -4.87 11.60 0.12
CA ALA A 12 -5.75 12.17 -0.90
C ALA A 12 -5.02 12.58 -2.19
N SER A 13 -3.69 12.44 -2.26
CA SER A 13 -2.90 12.83 -3.42
C SER A 13 -1.89 11.77 -3.81
N LEU A 14 -1.55 11.71 -5.11
CA LEU A 14 -0.56 10.78 -5.61
C LEU A 14 0.84 11.06 -5.05
N GLN A 15 1.16 12.34 -4.77
CA GLN A 15 2.42 12.69 -4.12
C GLN A 15 2.49 12.14 -2.69
N SER A 16 1.41 12.26 -1.92
CA SER A 16 1.31 11.67 -0.57
C SER A 16 1.41 10.15 -0.63
N ALA A 17 0.78 9.51 -1.63
CA ALA A 17 0.88 8.06 -1.84
C ALA A 17 2.31 7.62 -2.18
N ARG A 18 3.04 8.38 -3.01
CA ARG A 18 4.46 8.12 -3.32
C ARG A 18 5.31 8.14 -2.06
N LEU A 19 5.14 9.16 -1.21
CA LEU A 19 5.88 9.28 0.05
C LEU A 19 5.55 8.15 1.01
N HIS A 20 4.26 7.77 1.08
CA HIS A 20 3.81 6.65 1.90
C HIS A 20 4.43 5.32 1.43
N VAL A 21 4.35 4.99 0.14
CA VAL A 21 4.94 3.74 -0.39
C VAL A 21 6.47 3.72 -0.24
N ALA A 22 7.12 4.88 -0.37
CA ALA A 22 8.57 5.02 -0.24
C ALA A 22 9.06 4.93 1.22
N SER A 23 8.19 5.08 2.23
CA SER A 23 8.60 4.96 3.64
C SER A 23 8.86 3.53 4.06
N PHE A 24 8.38 2.54 3.29
CA PHE A 24 8.57 1.12 3.60
C PHE A 24 9.95 0.64 3.14
N PRO A 25 10.81 0.19 4.09
CA PRO A 25 12.12 -0.33 3.76
C PRO A 25 12.02 -1.68 3.04
N CYS A 26 13.01 -2.00 2.21
CA CYS A 26 13.11 -3.33 1.63
C CYS A 26 13.37 -4.36 2.74
N PRO A 27 12.57 -5.43 2.84
CA PRO A 27 12.81 -6.47 3.83
C PRO A 27 14.13 -7.19 3.57
N GLU A 28 14.76 -7.65 4.65
CA GLU A 28 16.05 -8.34 4.60
C GLU A 28 15.94 -9.65 3.80
N GLY A 29 16.94 -9.92 2.95
CA GLY A 29 16.93 -11.09 2.07
C GLY A 29 15.98 -11.01 0.86
N PHE A 30 15.29 -9.89 0.65
CA PHE A 30 14.49 -9.65 -0.55
C PHE A 30 15.27 -8.87 -1.61
N SER A 31 15.02 -9.16 -2.89
CA SER A 31 15.68 -8.45 -3.98
C SER A 31 15.23 -6.99 -4.02
N SER A 32 16.17 -6.05 -3.94
CA SER A 32 15.90 -4.61 -4.04
C SER A 32 15.19 -4.24 -5.35
N PHE A 33 15.47 -4.99 -6.42
CA PHE A 33 14.78 -4.81 -7.70
C PHE A 33 13.32 -5.25 -7.62
N ALA A 34 13.06 -6.43 -7.04
CA ALA A 34 11.69 -6.92 -6.83
C ALA A 34 10.92 -6.00 -5.88
N TRP A 35 11.57 -5.42 -4.87
CA TRP A 35 10.95 -4.46 -3.95
C TRP A 35 10.52 -3.17 -4.66
N LYS A 36 11.39 -2.60 -5.49
CA LYS A 36 11.03 -1.43 -6.32
C LYS A 36 9.85 -1.74 -7.24
N GLN A 37 9.78 -2.95 -7.81
CA GLN A 37 8.66 -3.38 -8.63
C GLN A 37 7.35 -3.49 -7.83
N LEU A 38 7.41 -4.00 -6.60
CA LEU A 38 6.27 -4.00 -5.68
C LEU A 38 5.82 -2.57 -5.33
N GLN A 39 6.75 -1.67 -5.02
CA GLN A 39 6.45 -0.26 -4.75
C GLN A 39 5.80 0.43 -5.97
N HIS A 40 6.29 0.20 -7.18
CA HIS A 40 5.64 0.68 -8.40
C HIS A 40 4.24 0.13 -8.59
N THR A 41 4.04 -1.15 -8.27
CA THR A 41 2.71 -1.77 -8.34
C THR A 41 1.77 -1.16 -7.31
N ALA A 42 2.23 -0.98 -6.06
CA ALA A 42 1.46 -0.31 -5.01
C ALA A 42 1.08 1.11 -5.43
N LEU A 43 2.00 1.85 -6.05
CA LEU A 43 1.73 3.18 -6.57
C LEU A 43 0.65 3.19 -7.66
N ALA A 44 0.68 2.22 -8.57
CA ALA A 44 -0.32 2.09 -9.62
C ALA A 44 -1.72 1.79 -9.04
N VAL A 45 -1.79 1.03 -7.94
CA VAL A 45 -3.04 0.80 -7.20
C VAL A 45 -3.54 2.08 -6.57
N TRP A 46 -2.66 2.85 -5.92
CA TRP A 46 -2.99 4.17 -5.38
C TRP A 46 -3.49 5.13 -6.45
N HIS A 47 -2.82 5.18 -7.61
CA HIS A 47 -3.27 5.98 -8.74
C HIS A 47 -4.67 5.58 -9.19
N ALA A 48 -4.95 4.29 -9.33
CA ALA A 48 -6.26 3.79 -9.72
C ALA A 48 -7.33 4.20 -8.69
N HIS A 49 -7.07 3.97 -7.40
CA HIS A 49 -7.96 4.34 -6.30
C HIS A 49 -8.29 5.84 -6.29
N LEU A 50 -7.27 6.71 -6.38
CA LEU A 50 -7.43 8.16 -6.41
C LEU A 50 -8.14 8.66 -7.68
N SER A 51 -8.02 7.92 -8.79
CA SER A 51 -8.70 8.23 -10.06
C SER A 51 -10.12 7.63 -10.13
N GLY A 52 -10.63 7.01 -9.06
CA GLY A 52 -11.92 6.31 -9.06
C GLY A 52 -11.98 5.10 -10.00
N SER A 53 -10.83 4.63 -10.48
CA SER A 53 -10.69 3.52 -11.41
C SER A 53 -10.25 2.26 -10.68
N THR A 54 -10.60 1.09 -11.19
CA THR A 54 -10.15 -0.17 -10.56
C THR A 54 -8.86 -0.67 -11.19
N PHE A 55 -7.87 -0.98 -10.34
CA PHE A 55 -6.61 -1.58 -10.78
C PHE A 55 -6.85 -2.95 -11.42
N ARG A 56 -6.37 -3.17 -12.66
CA ARG A 56 -6.61 -4.41 -13.43
C ARG A 56 -5.55 -5.50 -13.26
N GLY A 57 -4.44 -5.23 -12.56
CA GLY A 57 -3.38 -6.20 -12.33
C GLY A 57 -3.67 -7.17 -11.18
N SER A 58 -2.87 -8.25 -11.10
CA SER A 58 -2.88 -9.16 -9.95
C SER A 58 -2.29 -8.48 -8.72
N LEU A 59 -2.95 -8.65 -7.58
CA LEU A 59 -2.50 -8.19 -6.25
C LEU A 59 -2.16 -9.36 -5.32
N ASN A 60 -1.99 -10.56 -5.87
CA ASN A 60 -1.67 -11.77 -5.11
C ASN A 60 -0.14 -11.90 -5.00
N PHE A 61 0.45 -11.14 -4.08
CA PHE A 61 1.87 -11.19 -3.78
C PHE A 61 2.07 -11.89 -2.44
N CYS A 62 3.05 -12.78 -2.35
CA CYS A 62 3.34 -13.56 -1.14
C CYS A 62 4.02 -12.73 -0.03
N ARG A 63 3.89 -11.40 -0.03
CA ARG A 63 4.58 -10.51 0.90
C ARG A 63 3.57 -9.67 1.69
N PRO A 64 3.48 -9.85 3.02
CA PRO A 64 2.54 -9.09 3.85
C PRO A 64 2.82 -7.59 3.76
N GLU A 65 4.09 -7.18 3.69
CA GLU A 65 4.52 -5.78 3.69
C GLU A 65 4.00 -5.01 2.46
N PHE A 66 3.77 -5.71 1.34
CA PHE A 66 3.14 -5.11 0.17
C PHE A 66 1.70 -4.67 0.46
N TYR A 67 0.96 -5.44 1.26
CA TYR A 67 -0.41 -5.09 1.62
C TYR A 67 -0.47 -3.94 2.60
N ASP A 68 0.56 -3.77 3.43
CA ASP A 68 0.67 -2.62 4.35
C ASP A 68 0.83 -1.31 3.57
N MET A 69 1.53 -1.32 2.43
CA MET A 69 1.63 -0.17 1.52
C MET A 69 0.29 0.24 0.90
N LEU A 70 -0.68 -0.67 0.86
CA LEU A 70 -2.02 -0.45 0.31
C LEU A 70 -3.03 -0.03 1.39
N CYS A 71 -2.60 0.05 2.64
CA CYS A 71 -3.39 0.58 3.72
C CYS A 71 -3.19 2.08 3.81
N GLN A 72 -4.27 2.78 4.11
CA GLN A 72 -4.17 4.14 4.63
C GLN A 72 -3.48 4.11 6.01
N PRO A 73 -2.92 5.25 6.45
CA PRO A 73 -2.25 5.34 7.75
C PRO A 73 -3.18 5.13 8.96
N ASP A 74 -4.50 5.08 8.76
CA ASP A 74 -5.51 4.66 9.73
C ASP A 74 -5.74 3.13 9.77
N GLY A 75 -5.08 2.37 8.89
CA GLY A 75 -5.24 0.92 8.71
C GLY A 75 -6.30 0.52 7.69
N THR A 76 -6.99 1.47 7.04
CA THR A 76 -8.04 1.19 6.05
C THR A 76 -7.42 0.78 4.71
N SER A 77 -7.65 -0.45 4.26
CA SER A 77 -7.20 -0.93 2.95
C SER A 77 -7.92 -0.20 1.80
N ILE A 78 -7.15 0.37 0.85
CA ILE A 78 -7.72 1.01 -0.35
C ILE A 78 -8.25 -0.01 -1.37
N VAL A 79 -7.88 -1.29 -1.20
CA VAL A 79 -8.30 -2.39 -2.05
C VAL A 79 -9.40 -3.18 -1.37
N SER A 80 -10.46 -3.48 -2.12
CA SER A 80 -11.56 -4.30 -1.63
C SER A 80 -11.08 -5.72 -1.28
N PRO A 81 -11.57 -6.31 -0.18
CA PRO A 81 -11.12 -7.63 0.30
C PRO A 81 -11.32 -8.76 -0.71
N GLY A 82 -12.24 -8.62 -1.67
CA GLY A 82 -12.44 -9.61 -2.75
C GLY A 82 -11.36 -9.62 -3.85
N ARG A 83 -10.50 -8.59 -3.94
CA ARG A 83 -9.42 -8.52 -4.96
C ARG A 83 -8.08 -9.03 -4.47
N ILE A 84 -7.92 -9.20 -3.16
CA ILE A 84 -6.70 -9.73 -2.57
C ILE A 84 -7.03 -11.10 -2.01
N ARG A 85 -6.50 -12.17 -2.62
CA ARG A 85 -6.46 -13.46 -1.94
C ARG A 85 -5.33 -13.40 -0.91
N ARG A 86 -5.61 -12.84 0.27
CA ARG A 86 -4.66 -12.91 1.38
C ARG A 86 -4.47 -14.40 1.68
N TYR A 87 -3.22 -14.87 1.58
CA TYR A 87 -2.88 -16.19 2.09
C TYR A 87 -3.01 -16.14 3.61
N LYS A 88 -4.12 -16.66 4.15
CA LYS A 88 -4.18 -17.01 5.57
C LYS A 88 -3.27 -18.22 5.74
N ALA A 89 -2.10 -18.03 6.33
CA ALA A 89 -1.39 -19.16 6.91
C ALA A 89 -2.33 -19.79 7.95
N ALA A 90 -2.63 -21.07 7.75
CA ALA A 90 -3.45 -21.88 8.66
C ALA A 90 -2.69 -22.16 9.96
#